data_AF-A0A5E4LC65-F1
#
_entry.id   AF-A0A5E4LC65-F1
#
_cell.length_a   1.000
_cell.length_b   1.000
_cell.length_c   1.000
_cell.angle_alpha   90.00
_cell.angle_beta   90.00
_cell.angle_gamma   90.00
#
_symmetry.space_group_name_H-M   'P 1'
#
loop_
_entity.id
_entity.type
_entity.pdbx_description
1 polymer ?
#
loop_
_entity_poly.entity_id
_entity_poly.type
_entity_poly.pdbx_seq_one_letter_code
_entity_poly.pdbx_strand_id
1 'polypeptide(L)'
;MAKTLFFEKEELRKKLRLFGLDELKVSEVSGVFDQHNRHIDVVSFVIMLERYGVQRSDISSFLHDIGVDESTLINIFSKADFARLGLGNREVTQVVLA
;
A
#
# COMPACT_ATOMS: atom_id res chain seq x y z
N MET A 1 5.37 -4.45 -13.35
CA MET A 1 6.44 -4.39 -12.35
C MET A 1 5.82 -4.11 -10.98
N ALA A 2 6.10 -4.92 -9.97
CA ALA A 2 5.67 -4.64 -8.59
C ALA A 2 6.68 -3.65 -7.99
N LYS A 3 6.21 -2.47 -7.58
CA LYS A 3 7.07 -1.45 -6.96
C LYS A 3 7.10 -1.73 -5.47
N THR A 4 8.17 -2.37 -5.00
CA THR A 4 8.41 -2.58 -3.57
C THR A 4 8.89 -1.27 -2.98
N LEU A 5 8.16 -0.74 -2.00
CA LEU A 5 8.55 0.48 -1.32
C LEU A 5 9.27 0.10 -0.02
N PHE A 6 10.46 0.66 0.15
CA PHE A 6 11.22 0.57 1.37
C PHE A 6 10.83 1.77 2.22
N PHE A 7 10.22 1.51 3.38
CA PHE A 7 9.85 2.57 4.31
C PHE A 7 10.61 2.40 5.62
N GLU A 8 11.11 3.51 6.15
CA GLU A 8 11.54 3.55 7.54
C GLU A 8 10.31 3.50 8.45
N LYS A 9 10.42 2.76 9.55
CA LYS A 9 9.34 2.55 10.51
C LYS A 9 8.78 3.88 11.04
N GLU A 10 9.63 4.87 11.25
CA GLU A 10 9.22 6.20 11.72
C GLU A 10 8.46 6.98 10.64
N GLU A 11 8.91 6.94 9.38
CA GLU A 11 8.22 7.56 8.25
C GLU A 11 6.82 6.97 8.09
N LEU A 12 6.71 5.64 8.11
CA LEU A 12 5.44 4.93 8.04
C LEU A 12 4.51 5.35 9.19
N ARG A 13 5.01 5.41 10.42
CA ARG A 13 4.22 5.83 11.60
C ARG A 13 3.72 7.27 11.49
N LYS A 14 4.57 8.20 11.06
CA LYS A 14 4.18 9.61 10.84
C LYS A 14 3.06 9.69 9.81
N LYS A 15 3.20 8.96 8.71
CA LYS A 15 2.25 8.93 7.59
C LYS A 15 0.91 8.30 8.01
N LEU A 16 0.93 7.21 8.76
CA LEU A 16 -0.27 6.60 9.34
C LEU A 16 -1.02 7.53 10.30
N ARG A 17 -0.28 8.31 11.12
CA ARG A 17 -0.89 9.34 11.97
C ARG A 17 -1.50 10.49 11.15
N LEU A 18 -0.88 10.89 10.03
CA LEU A 18 -1.42 11.92 9.14
C LEU A 18 -2.75 11.52 8.51
N PHE A 19 -2.95 10.23 8.25
CA PHE A 19 -4.23 9.69 7.78
C PHE A 19 -5.30 9.57 8.88
N GLY A 20 -4.99 9.97 10.12
CA GLY A 20 -5.91 9.86 11.24
C GLY A 20 -6.10 8.43 11.76
N LEU A 21 -5.18 7.50 11.48
CA LEU A 21 -5.22 6.19 12.14
C LEU A 21 -4.84 6.34 13.62
N ASP A 22 -5.59 5.62 14.45
CA ASP A 22 -5.33 5.48 15.88
C ASP A 22 -3.96 4.82 16.15
N GLU A 23 -3.31 5.17 17.26
CA GLU A 23 -1.98 4.64 17.61
C GLU A 23 -1.95 3.11 17.70
N LEU A 24 -3.05 2.47 18.09
CA LEU A 24 -3.17 1.01 18.08
C LEU A 24 -3.02 0.45 16.66
N LYS A 25 -3.72 1.04 15.69
CA LYS A 25 -3.63 0.63 14.27
C LYS A 25 -2.26 0.96 13.69
N VAL A 26 -1.69 2.11 14.04
CA VAL A 26 -0.34 2.50 13.62
C VAL A 26 0.70 1.48 14.12
N SER A 27 0.57 1.02 15.36
CA SER A 27 1.46 0.01 15.93
C SER A 27 1.30 -1.35 15.27
N GLU A 28 0.06 -1.75 14.95
CA GLU A 28 -0.24 -2.99 14.24
C GLU A 28 0.38 -3.01 12.84
N VAL A 29 0.14 -1.96 12.03
CA VAL A 29 0.72 -1.84 10.68
C VAL A 29 2.25 -1.82 10.73
N SER A 30 2.83 -1.09 11.69
CA SER A 30 4.28 -1.06 11.88
C SER A 30 4.83 -2.44 12.26
N GLY A 31 4.06 -3.24 13.02
CA GLY A 31 4.41 -4.61 13.37
C GLY A 31 4.42 -5.53 12.15
N VAL A 32 3.41 -5.43 11.28
CA VAL A 32 3.36 -6.21 10.04
C VAL A 32 4.53 -5.86 9.12
N PHE A 33 4.89 -4.58 9.01
CA PHE A 33 6.06 -4.16 8.25
C PHE A 33 7.38 -4.73 8.78
N ASP A 34 7.53 -4.81 10.11
CA ASP A 34 8.71 -5.38 10.74
C ASP A 34 8.82 -6.89 10.45
N GLN A 35 7.69 -7.61 10.51
CA GLN A 35 7.62 -9.03 10.17
C GLN A 35 7.89 -9.34 8.69
N HIS A 36 7.55 -8.42 7.79
CA HIS A 36 7.81 -8.52 6.35
C HIS A 36 9.17 -7.93 5.93
N ASN A 37 10.16 -7.94 6.83
CA ASN A 37 11.53 -7.51 6.55
C ASN A 37 11.65 -6.04 6.09
N ARG A 38 10.71 -5.16 6.53
CA ARG A 38 10.56 -3.75 6.13
C ARG A 38 10.21 -3.52 4.66
N HIS A 39 9.76 -4.57 3.98
CA HIS A 39 9.34 -4.49 2.59
C HIS A 39 7.84 -4.75 2.54
N ILE A 40 7.10 -3.84 1.92
CA ILE A 40 5.71 -4.11 1.59
C ILE A 40 5.47 -3.81 0.12
N ASP A 41 4.61 -4.63 -0.48
CA ASP A 41 4.03 -4.29 -1.76
C ASP A 41 3.10 -3.09 -1.58
N VAL A 42 3.26 -2.07 -2.41
CA VAL A 42 2.42 -0.87 -2.36
C VAL A 42 0.94 -1.23 -2.50
N VAL A 43 0.61 -2.26 -3.29
CA VAL A 43 -0.76 -2.77 -3.44
C VAL A 43 -1.29 -3.32 -2.11
N SER A 44 -0.52 -4.19 -1.45
CA SER A 44 -0.89 -4.74 -0.14
C SER A 44 -1.05 -3.64 0.92
N PHE A 45 -0.20 -2.62 0.87
CA PHE A 45 -0.28 -1.46 1.75
C PHE A 45 -1.57 -0.65 1.53
N VAL A 46 -1.91 -0.34 0.27
CA VAL A 46 -3.16 0.36 -0.07
C VAL A 46 -4.37 -0.42 0.40
N ILE A 47 -4.43 -1.73 0.13
CA ILE A 47 -5.53 -2.60 0.60
C ILE A 47 -5.65 -2.52 2.12
N MET A 48 -4.52 -2.54 2.83
CA MET A 48 -4.52 -2.49 4.29
C MET A 48 -5.07 -1.16 4.80
N LEU A 49 -4.61 -0.04 4.26
CA LEU A 49 -5.11 1.31 4.60
C LEU A 49 -6.61 1.43 4.31
N GLU A 50 -7.07 0.97 3.16
CA GLU A 50 -8.51 0.96 2.83
C GLU A 50 -9.31 0.11 3.82
N ARG A 51 -8.78 -1.03 4.28
CA ARG A 51 -9.43 -1.87 5.30
C ARG A 51 -9.51 -1.19 6.67
N TYR A 52 -8.55 -0.32 7.00
CA TYR A 52 -8.57 0.48 8.22
C TYR A 52 -9.49 1.69 8.16
N GLY A 53 -10.07 1.98 6.98
CA GLY A 53 -11.00 3.08 6.74
C GLY A 53 -10.37 4.33 6.14
N VAL A 54 -9.13 4.26 5.64
CA VAL A 54 -8.49 5.40 4.97
C VAL A 54 -9.11 5.58 3.58
N GLN A 55 -9.42 6.83 3.21
CA GLN A 55 -10.02 7.12 1.92
C GLN A 55 -8.99 6.96 0.79
N ARG A 56 -9.46 6.49 -0.37
CA ARG A 56 -8.61 6.37 -1.57
C ARG A 56 -7.97 7.69 -1.96
N SER A 57 -8.63 8.83 -1.77
CA SER A 57 -8.09 10.16 -2.11
C SER A 57 -6.86 10.52 -1.25
N ASP A 58 -6.89 10.18 0.04
CA ASP A 58 -5.75 10.38 0.95
C ASP A 58 -4.58 9.48 0.57
N ILE A 59 -4.86 8.20 0.28
CA ILE A 59 -3.87 7.23 -0.20
C ILE A 59 -3.30 7.67 -1.56
N SER A 60 -4.14 8.23 -2.44
CA SER A 60 -3.72 8.71 -3.76
C SER A 60 -2.77 9.90 -3.63
N SER A 61 -3.15 10.89 -2.83
CA SER A 61 -2.30 12.05 -2.55
C SER A 61 -0.97 11.64 -1.94
N PHE A 62 -1.00 10.64 -1.06
CA PHE A 62 0.19 10.09 -0.45
C PHE A 62 1.13 9.41 -1.44
N LEU A 63 0.59 8.53 -2.28
CA LEU A 63 1.38 7.86 -3.31
C LEU A 63 1.97 8.89 -4.28
N HIS A 64 1.19 9.90 -4.63
CA HIS A 64 1.66 11.01 -5.46
C HIS A 64 2.81 11.78 -4.79
N ASP A 65 2.71 12.09 -3.50
CA ASP A 65 3.72 12.82 -2.71
C ASP A 65 5.07 12.06 -2.62
N ILE A 66 5.03 10.73 -2.57
CA ILE A 66 6.25 9.89 -2.59
C ILE A 66 6.83 9.66 -4.01
N GLY A 67 6.29 10.34 -5.03
CA GLY A 67 6.73 10.22 -6.41
C GLY A 67 6.20 8.99 -7.13
N VAL A 68 5.00 8.51 -6.77
CA VAL A 68 4.25 7.57 -7.60
C VAL A 68 3.41 8.35 -8.59
N ASP A 69 3.71 8.12 -9.87
CA ASP A 69 3.01 8.72 -11.00
C ASP A 69 1.54 8.30 -11.05
N GLU A 70 0.67 9.17 -11.58
CA GLU A 70 -0.78 8.95 -11.64
C GLU A 70 -1.13 7.64 -12.39
N SER A 71 -0.39 7.35 -13.47
CA SER A 71 -0.50 6.10 -14.23
C SER A 71 -0.19 4.84 -13.39
N THR A 72 0.78 4.94 -12.48
CA THR A 72 1.14 3.86 -11.56
C THR A 72 0.10 3.73 -10.45
N LEU A 73 -0.42 4.86 -9.98
CA LEU A 73 -1.49 4.95 -8.99
C LEU A 73 -2.75 4.21 -9.44
N ILE A 74 -3.20 4.46 -10.66
CA ILE A 74 -4.33 3.75 -11.27
C ILE A 74 -4.07 2.23 -11.28
N ASN A 75 -2.87 1.82 -11.69
CA ASN A 75 -2.51 0.40 -11.72
C ASN A 75 -2.48 -0.23 -10.31
N ILE A 76 -2.01 0.50 -9.30
CA ILE A 76 -2.00 0.05 -7.90
C ILE A 76 -3.43 -0.12 -7.39
N PHE A 77 -4.30 0.87 -7.60
CA PHE A 77 -5.70 0.78 -7.17
C PHE A 77 -6.46 -0.30 -7.91
N SER A 78 -6.27 -0.46 -9.22
CA SER A 78 -6.83 -1.60 -9.95
C SER A 78 -6.36 -2.91 -9.33
N LYS A 79 -5.06 -3.10 -9.11
CA LYS A 79 -4.54 -4.32 -8.48
C LYS A 79 -5.07 -4.55 -7.07
N ALA A 80 -5.23 -3.48 -6.29
CA ALA A 80 -5.81 -3.53 -4.95
C ALA A 80 -7.26 -4.00 -4.99
N ASP A 81 -8.04 -3.48 -5.93
CA ASP A 81 -9.43 -3.86 -6.18
C ASP A 81 -9.53 -5.32 -6.63
N PHE A 82 -8.69 -5.75 -7.58
CA PHE A 82 -8.59 -7.14 -8.03
C PHE A 82 -8.24 -8.11 -6.90
N ALA A 83 -7.26 -7.75 -6.06
CA ALA A 83 -6.87 -8.58 -4.92
C ALA A 83 -7.99 -8.65 -3.86
N ARG A 84 -8.72 -7.54 -3.66
CA ARG A 84 -9.85 -7.47 -2.73
C ARG A 84 -11.06 -8.29 -3.20
N LEU A 85 -11.31 -8.35 -4.50
CA LEU A 85 -12.40 -9.14 -5.10
C LEU A 85 -12.16 -10.66 -5.05
N GLY A 86 -11.07 -11.13 -4.44
CA GLY A 86 -10.83 -12.56 -4.25
C GLY A 86 -10.38 -13.30 -5.51
N LEU A 87 -9.95 -12.59 -6.56
CA LEU A 87 -9.28 -13.16 -7.74
C LEU A 87 -7.82 -13.55 -7.45
N GLY A 88 -7.49 -13.80 -6.19
CA GLY A 88 -6.13 -14.00 -5.66
C GLY A 88 -5.70 -15.45 -5.50
N ASN A 89 -6.17 -16.38 -6.35
CA ASN A 89 -5.52 -17.69 -6.50
C ASN A 89 -5.01 -17.96 -7.93
N ARG A 90 -4.72 -16.91 -8.69
CA ARG A 90 -3.92 -17.04 -9.91
C ARG A 90 -2.79 -16.05 -9.83
N GLU A 91 -1.64 -16.58 -9.41
CA GLU A 91 -0.29 -16.16 -9.75
C GLU A 91 -0.30 -14.89 -10.61
N VAL A 92 0.01 -13.75 -9.98
CA VAL A 92 0.21 -12.47 -10.67
C VAL A 92 1.40 -12.65 -11.60
N THR A 93 1.12 -13.15 -12.80
CA THR A 93 2.08 -13.37 -13.85
C THR A 93 2.59 -11.99 -14.25
N GLN A 94 3.89 -11.78 -14.11
CA GLN A 94 4.56 -10.59 -14.60
C GLN A 94 4.21 -10.40 -16.08
N VAL A 95 3.52 -9.31 -16.40
CA VAL A 95 3.46 -8.84 -17.79
C VAL A 95 4.82 -8.20 -18.11
N VAL A 96 5.66 -8.96 -18.82
CA VAL A 96 6.78 -8.44 -19.59
C VAL A 96 6.20 -7.97 -20.92
N LEU A 97 6.29 -6.67 -21.20
CA LEU A 97 5.95 -6.12 -22.51
C LEU A 97 7.14 -6.39 -23.43
N ALA A 98 6.87 -7.06 -24.56
CA ALA A 98 7.82 -7.41 -25.61
C ALA A 98 8.18 -6.20 -26.50
#